data_AF-A0A966CZE9-F1
#
_entry.id   AF-A0A966CZE9-F1
#
_cell.length_a   1.000
_cell.length_b   1.000
_cell.length_c   1.000
_cell.angle_alpha   90.00
_cell.angle_beta   90.00
_cell.angle_gamma   90.00
#
_symmetry.space_group_name_H-M   'P 1'
#
loop_
_entity.id
_entity.type
_entity.pdbx_description
1 polymer ?
#
loop_
_entity_poly.entity_id
_entity_poly.type
_entity_poly.pdbx_seq_one_letter_code
_entity_poly.pdbx_strand_id
1 'polypeptide(L)'
;MSLVINHNLMAMNAARNLSSGYTALGTSARRLSSGLRIGTAADDAAGLAVRELMRADIASLNQGIRNANDAISLIQTADGALGVIDEKLIRMKELATQAATGTYTSTQRLIIDSEYQAMA
;
A
#
# COMPACT_ATOMS: atom_id res chain seq x y z
N MET A 1 -47.90 25.43 -47.45
CA MET A 1 -46.70 24.58 -47.35
C MET A 1 -45.87 24.80 -48.60
N SER A 2 -44.68 25.39 -48.47
CA SER A 2 -43.79 25.61 -49.62
C SER A 2 -43.16 24.28 -50.03
N LEU A 3 -43.45 23.81 -51.25
CA LEU A 3 -42.80 22.64 -51.83
C LEU A 3 -41.45 23.08 -52.37
N VAL A 4 -40.37 22.67 -51.71
CA VAL A 4 -39.02 22.96 -52.17
C VAL A 4 -38.36 21.69 -52.66
N ILE A 5 -37.98 21.67 -53.93
CA ILE A 5 -37.50 20.48 -54.66
C ILE A 5 -36.01 20.22 -54.39
N ASN A 6 -35.21 21.27 -54.18
CA ASN A 6 -33.75 21.15 -54.04
C ASN A 6 -33.27 20.72 -52.65
N HIS A 7 -34.08 20.89 -51.61
CA HIS A 7 -33.70 20.52 -50.25
C HIS A 7 -34.84 19.77 -49.53
N ASN A 8 -34.52 18.62 -48.92
CA ASN A 8 -35.49 17.83 -48.18
C ASN A 8 -35.28 18.00 -46.67
N LEU A 9 -36.00 18.98 -46.10
CA LEU A 9 -35.92 19.31 -44.68
C LEU A 9 -36.36 18.14 -43.78
N MET A 10 -37.30 17.30 -44.22
CA MET A 10 -37.77 16.13 -43.46
C MET A 10 -36.68 15.07 -43.37
N ALA A 11 -35.99 14.79 -44.48
CA ALA A 11 -34.84 13.89 -44.50
C ALA A 11 -33.67 14.44 -43.66
N MET A 12 -33.39 15.75 -43.73
CA MET A 12 -32.37 16.38 -42.88
C MET A 12 -32.73 16.30 -41.39
N ASN A 13 -34.00 16.44 -41.02
CA ASN A 13 -34.45 16.26 -39.64
C ASN A 13 -34.26 14.81 -39.17
N ALA A 14 -34.63 13.84 -40.00
CA ALA A 14 -34.42 12.42 -39.71
C ALA A 14 -32.92 12.10 -39.53
N ALA A 15 -32.05 12.61 -40.41
CA ALA A 15 -30.60 12.43 -40.32
C ALA A 15 -30.01 13.05 -39.04
N ARG A 16 -30.47 14.25 -38.63
CA ARG A 16 -30.05 14.87 -37.37
C ARG A 16 -30.43 14.03 -36.15
N ASN A 17 -31.66 13.53 -36.10
CA ASN A 17 -32.11 12.66 -35.00
C ASN A 17 -31.34 11.34 -34.96
N LEU A 18 -31.08 10.74 -36.13
CA LEU A 18 -30.28 9.52 -36.24
C LEU A 18 -28.84 9.74 -35.73
N SER A 19 -28.22 10.88 -36.07
CA SER A 19 -26.90 11.24 -35.57
C SER A 19 -26.86 11.36 -34.05
N SER A 20 -27.87 11.98 -33.43
CA SER A 20 -27.99 12.05 -31.97
C SER A 20 -28.14 10.65 -31.35
N GLY A 21 -28.92 9.77 -31.98
CA GLY A 21 -29.10 8.38 -31.56
C GLY A 21 -27.80 7.57 -31.59
N TYR A 22 -27.00 7.69 -32.66
CA TYR A 22 -25.69 7.04 -32.75
C TYR A 22 -24.70 7.53 -31.69
N THR A 23 -24.68 8.83 -31.38
CA THR A 23 -23.83 9.39 -30.32
C THR A 23 -24.20 8.82 -28.93
N ALA A 24 -25.50 8.72 -28.64
CA ALA A 24 -25.99 8.13 -27.40
C ALA A 24 -25.63 6.64 -27.31
N LEU A 25 -25.81 5.89 -28.40
CA LEU A 25 -25.45 4.48 -28.48
C LEU A 25 -23.95 4.26 -28.26
N GLY A 26 -23.10 5.06 -28.88
CA GLY A 26 -21.64 5.00 -28.68
C GLY A 26 -21.23 5.25 -27.22
N THR A 27 -21.89 6.21 -26.56
CA THR A 27 -21.67 6.48 -25.13
C THR A 27 -22.08 5.28 -24.26
N SER A 28 -23.25 4.69 -24.51
CA SER A 28 -23.72 3.51 -23.79
C SER A 28 -22.82 2.30 -24.01
N ALA A 29 -22.37 2.06 -25.25
CA ALA A 29 -21.45 0.98 -25.58
C ALA A 29 -20.11 1.14 -24.85
N ARG A 30 -19.55 2.36 -24.79
CA ARG A 30 -18.33 2.65 -24.02
C ARG A 30 -18.51 2.40 -22.53
N ARG A 31 -19.62 2.84 -21.94
CA ARG A 31 -19.92 2.60 -20.52
C ARG A 31 -20.10 1.13 -20.21
N LEU A 32 -20.76 0.38 -21.10
CA LEU A 32 -20.91 -1.07 -20.97
C LEU A 32 -19.55 -1.78 -21.06
N SER A 33 -18.71 -1.42 -22.04
CA SER A 33 -17.40 -2.03 -22.23
C SER A 33 -16.42 -1.72 -21.11
N SER A 34 -16.48 -0.53 -20.51
CA SER A 34 -15.61 -0.12 -19.41
C SER A 34 -16.15 -0.52 -18.03
N GLY A 35 -17.45 -0.77 -17.91
CA GLY A 35 -18.15 -0.90 -16.63
C GLY A 35 -18.24 0.41 -15.83
N LEU A 36 -17.75 1.52 -16.37
CA LEU A 36 -17.67 2.82 -15.68
C LEU A 36 -18.78 3.74 -16.16
N ARG A 37 -19.58 4.27 -15.22
CA ARG A 37 -20.55 5.32 -15.52
C ARG A 37 -19.88 6.61 -15.99
N ILE A 38 -18.79 7.00 -15.33
CA ILE A 38 -17.97 8.18 -15.65
C ILE A 38 -16.62 7.68 -16.17
N GLY A 39 -16.42 7.76 -17.48
CA GLY A 39 -15.17 7.29 -18.11
C GLY A 39 -14.27 8.43 -18.57
N THR A 40 -14.84 9.60 -18.86
CA THR A 40 -14.13 10.76 -19.40
C THR A 40 -14.56 12.04 -18.68
N ALA A 41 -13.74 13.10 -18.74
CA ALA A 41 -14.08 14.39 -18.15
C ALA A 41 -15.32 15.04 -18.82
N ALA A 42 -15.62 14.64 -20.07
CA ALA A 42 -16.81 15.07 -20.78
C ALA A 42 -18.12 14.43 -20.22
N ASP A 43 -18.02 13.28 -19.54
CA ASP A 43 -19.18 12.66 -18.88
C ASP A 43 -19.57 13.42 -17.61
N ASP A 44 -18.57 13.71 -16.75
CA ASP A 44 -18.70 14.42 -15.48
C ASP A 44 -17.31 14.77 -14.95
N ALA A 45 -16.89 16.03 -15.09
CA ALA A 45 -15.56 16.47 -14.67
C ALA A 45 -15.38 16.45 -13.15
N ALA A 46 -16.42 16.81 -12.39
CA ALA A 46 -16.34 16.84 -10.92
C ALA A 46 -16.34 15.42 -10.34
N GLY A 47 -17.23 14.55 -10.84
CA GLY A 47 -17.27 13.15 -10.44
C GLY A 47 -15.99 12.39 -10.82
N LEU A 48 -15.40 12.71 -11.99
CA LEU A 48 -14.10 12.16 -12.37
C LEU A 48 -12.99 12.63 -11.42
N ALA A 49 -12.93 13.92 -11.08
CA ALA A 49 -11.91 14.46 -10.18
C ALA A 49 -11.96 13.82 -8.79
N VAL A 50 -13.16 13.66 -8.21
CA VAL A 50 -13.34 12.97 -6.92
C VAL A 50 -12.89 11.52 -7.00
N ARG A 51 -13.22 10.82 -8.10
CA ARG A 51 -12.78 9.43 -8.31
C ARG A 51 -11.26 9.31 -8.38
N GLU A 52 -10.58 10.18 -9.12
CA GLU A 52 -9.12 10.14 -9.21
C GLU A 52 -8.45 10.49 -7.88
N LEU A 53 -9.03 11.41 -7.09
CA LEU A 53 -8.58 11.68 -5.73
C LEU A 53 -8.71 10.44 -4.84
N MET A 54 -9.87 9.78 -4.85
CA MET A 54 -10.05 8.52 -4.11
C MET A 54 -9.09 7.44 -4.58
N ARG A 55 -8.83 7.34 -5.89
CA ARG A 55 -7.87 6.38 -6.44
C ARG A 55 -6.44 6.65 -5.95
N ALA A 56 -6.05 7.92 -5.85
CA ALA A 56 -4.78 8.33 -5.30
C ALA A 56 -4.67 8.01 -3.80
N ASP A 57 -5.72 8.28 -3.02
CA ASP A 57 -5.78 7.94 -1.60
C ASP A 57 -5.68 6.44 -1.36
N ILE A 58 -6.41 5.63 -2.14
CA ILE A 58 -6.32 4.16 -2.06
C ILE A 58 -4.89 3.68 -2.36
N ALA A 59 -4.24 4.23 -3.38
CA ALA A 59 -2.86 3.89 -3.70
C ALA A 59 -1.89 4.27 -2.57
N SER A 60 -2.09 5.45 -1.98
CA SER A 60 -1.32 5.94 -0.83
C SER A 60 -1.50 5.05 0.40
N LEU A 61 -2.74 4.71 0.75
CA LEU A 61 -3.07 3.82 1.86
C LEU A 61 -2.46 2.43 1.68
N ASN A 62 -2.52 1.87 0.46
CA ASN A 62 -1.89 0.59 0.14
C ASN A 62 -0.36 0.63 0.32
N GLN A 63 0.29 1.75 -0.01
CA GLN A 63 1.71 1.93 0.27
C GLN A 63 1.97 2.07 1.78
N GLY A 64 1.11 2.81 2.50
CA GLY A 64 1.19 2.94 3.95
C GLY A 64 1.11 1.59 4.67
N ILE A 65 0.22 0.69 4.21
CA ILE A 65 0.11 -0.68 4.74
C ILE A 65 1.41 -1.45 4.51
N ARG A 66 2.01 -1.37 3.32
CA ARG A 66 3.31 -2.02 3.04
C ARG A 66 4.41 -1.49 3.97
N ASN A 67 4.52 -0.18 4.11
CA ASN A 67 5.50 0.45 5.00
C ASN A 67 5.30 0.02 6.46
N ALA A 68 4.05 -0.11 6.92
CA ALA A 68 3.74 -0.57 8.27
C ALA A 68 4.17 -2.04 8.49
N ASN A 69 3.95 -2.91 7.50
CA ASN A 69 4.40 -4.30 7.57
C ASN A 69 5.94 -4.39 7.61
N ASP A 70 6.65 -3.59 6.82
CA ASP A 70 8.12 -3.56 6.86
C ASP A 70 8.63 -3.09 8.23
N ALA A 71 7.97 -2.08 8.83
CA ALA A 71 8.29 -1.62 10.17
C ALA A 71 8.03 -2.71 11.23
N ILE A 72 6.94 -3.46 11.10
CA ILE A 72 6.65 -4.61 11.98
C ILE A 72 7.76 -5.65 11.87
N SER A 73 8.18 -6.02 10.65
CA SER A 73 9.26 -6.99 10.45
C SER A 73 10.60 -6.52 11.03
N LEU A 74 10.90 -5.22 10.93
CA LEU A 74 12.08 -4.63 11.55
C LEU A 74 12.01 -4.72 13.08
N ILE A 75 10.87 -4.36 13.67
CA ILE A 75 10.66 -4.42 15.12
C ILE A 75 10.74 -5.85 15.62
N GLN A 76 10.16 -6.83 14.91
CA GLN A 76 10.27 -8.25 15.27
C GLN A 76 11.72 -8.75 15.24
N THR A 77 12.51 -8.29 14.26
CA THR A 77 13.94 -8.62 14.21
C THR A 77 14.69 -8.00 15.40
N ALA A 78 14.37 -6.75 15.74
CA ALA A 78 14.92 -6.09 16.92
C ALA A 78 14.52 -6.79 18.23
N ASP A 79 13.26 -7.21 18.35
CA ASP A 79 12.75 -7.94 19.52
C ASP A 79 13.46 -9.30 19.69
N GLY A 80 13.65 -10.04 18.61
CA GLY A 80 14.47 -11.26 18.62
C GLY A 80 15.92 -11.01 19.05
N ALA A 81 16.54 -9.94 18.56
CA ALA A 81 17.90 -9.57 18.98
C ALA A 81 17.96 -9.16 20.46
N LEU A 82 16.96 -8.43 20.95
CA LEU A 82 16.85 -8.06 22.37
C LEU A 82 16.65 -9.28 23.26
N GLY A 83 15.92 -10.30 22.81
CA GLY A 83 15.81 -11.58 23.52
C GLY A 83 17.15 -12.28 23.71
N VAL A 84 18.02 -12.27 22.69
CA VAL A 84 19.39 -12.81 22.79
C VAL A 84 20.26 -11.97 23.73
N ILE A 85 20.11 -10.63 23.71
CA ILE A 85 20.81 -9.75 24.64
C ILE A 85 20.38 -10.05 26.09
N ASP A 86 19.09 -10.25 26.34
CA ASP A 86 18.58 -10.57 27.68
C ASP A 86 19.16 -11.90 28.19
N GLU A 87 19.17 -12.95 27.37
CA GLU A 87 19.79 -14.24 27.70
C GLU A 87 21.28 -14.08 28.05
N LYS A 88 22.03 -13.31 27.24
CA LYS A 88 23.44 -13.00 27.50
C LYS A 88 23.63 -12.26 28.82
N LEU A 89 22.80 -11.25 29.10
CA LEU A 89 22.90 -10.47 30.35
C LEU A 89 22.63 -11.32 31.59
N ILE A 90 21.67 -12.25 31.52
CA ILE A 90 21.42 -13.22 32.58
C ILE A 90 22.65 -14.10 32.80
N ARG A 91 23.23 -14.64 31.73
CA ARG A 91 24.44 -15.48 31.81
C ARG A 91 25.64 -14.71 32.36
N MET A 92 25.86 -13.48 31.90
CA MET A 92 26.90 -12.59 32.42
C MET A 92 26.73 -12.32 33.93
N LYS A 93 25.50 -12.15 34.40
CA LYS A 93 25.19 -12.00 35.82
C LYS A 93 25.48 -13.28 36.62
N GLU A 94 25.18 -14.45 36.09
CA GLU A 94 25.54 -15.74 36.71
C GLU A 94 27.06 -15.91 36.83
N LEU A 95 27.80 -15.59 35.77
CA LEU A 95 29.27 -15.67 35.78
C LEU A 95 29.86 -14.69 36.82
N ALA A 96 29.32 -13.46 36.90
CA ALA A 96 29.75 -12.48 37.89
C ALA A 96 29.48 -12.95 39.34
N THR A 97 28.33 -13.55 39.63
CA THR A 97 28.05 -14.09 40.98
C THR A 97 28.87 -15.33 41.30
N GLN A 98 29.14 -16.19 40.31
CA GLN A 98 30.06 -17.32 40.46
C GLN A 98 31.48 -16.83 40.79
N ALA A 99 32.02 -15.85 40.05
CA ALA A 99 33.35 -15.28 40.28
C ALA A 99 33.48 -14.62 41.66
N ALA A 100 32.40 -14.02 42.18
CA ALA A 100 32.36 -13.41 43.51
C ALA A 100 32.39 -14.43 44.67
N THR A 101 32.18 -15.72 44.38
CA THR A 101 32.18 -16.76 45.41
C THR A 101 33.61 -17.15 45.81
N GLY A 102 33.90 -17.17 47.11
CA GLY A 102 35.25 -17.38 47.65
C GLY A 102 35.86 -18.78 47.45
N THR A 103 35.08 -19.78 47.02
CA THR A 103 35.52 -21.17 46.85
C THR A 103 36.29 -21.43 45.55
N TYR A 104 36.23 -20.52 44.57
CA TYR A 104 36.93 -20.69 43.29
C TYR A 104 38.40 -20.26 43.38
N THR A 105 39.26 -20.99 42.67
CA THR A 105 40.69 -20.65 42.51
C THR A 105 40.89 -19.46 41.56
N SER A 106 42.09 -18.87 41.56
CA SER A 106 42.45 -17.79 40.63
C SER A 106 42.36 -18.22 39.16
N THR A 107 42.82 -19.43 38.83
CA THR A 107 42.73 -19.99 37.48
C THR A 107 41.28 -20.17 37.03
N GLN A 108 40.39 -20.64 37.91
CA GLN A 108 38.97 -20.78 37.60
C GLN A 108 38.29 -19.41 37.38
N ARG A 109 38.64 -18.40 38.19
CA ARG A 109 38.14 -17.03 37.97
C ARG A 109 38.59 -16.43 36.64
N LEU A 110 39.80 -16.74 36.17
CA LEU A 110 40.29 -16.33 34.85
C LEU A 110 39.49 -16.93 33.69
N ILE A 111 39.03 -18.19 33.83
CA ILE A 111 38.18 -18.84 32.82
C ILE A 111 36.77 -18.24 32.82
N ILE A 112 36.23 -17.91 34.00
CA ILE A 112 34.93 -17.26 34.12
C ILE A 112 34.96 -15.85 33.51
N ASP A 113 36.04 -15.09 33.74
CA ASP A 113 36.25 -13.77 33.15
C ASP A 113 36.41 -13.84 31.62
N SER A 114 37.11 -14.85 31.09
CA SER A 114 37.24 -15.01 29.64
C SER A 114 35.89 -15.31 28.96
N GLU A 115 35.03 -16.12 29.60
CA GLU A 115 33.66 -16.35 29.11
C GLU A 115 32.82 -15.06 29.18
N TYR A 116 32.91 -14.31 30.27
CA TYR A 116 32.20 -13.04 30.43
C TYR A 116 32.59 -12.02 29.35
N GLN A 117 33.89 -11.88 29.06
CA GLN A 117 34.39 -10.96 28.03
C GLN A 117 34.00 -11.38 26.62
N ALA A 118 33.84 -12.68 26.35
CA ALA A 118 33.37 -13.17 25.05
C ALA A 118 31.87 -12.90 24.81
N MET A 119 31.10 -12.60 25.86
CA MET A 119 29.67 -12.29 25.76
C MET A 119 29.39 -10.79 25.54
N ALA A 120 30.31 -9.92 25.94
CA ALA A 120 30.30 -8.47 25.72
C ALA A 120 30.59 -8.10 24.26
#